data_AF-A0A6N4TD49-F1
#
_entry.id   AF-A0A6N4TD49-F1
#
_cell.length_a   1.000
_cell.length_b   1.000
_cell.length_c   1.000
_cell.angle_alpha   90.00
_cell.angle_beta   90.00
_cell.angle_gamma   90.00
#
_symmetry.space_group_name_H-M   'P 1'
#
loop_
_entity.id
_entity.type
_entity.pdbx_description
1 polymer ?
#
loop_
_entity_poly.entity_id
_entity_poly.type
_entity_poly.pdbx_seq_one_letter_code
_entity_poly.pdbx_strand_id
1 'polypeptide(L)'
;MHTSLPPRVVADALWLLTARSRGGQHWLHNATCDIQTVEIAGQSQPVSLLDGSNWQESYVASPRSTWLRYPRQEMLRGASPAKAQAIKLLSCPILGPLSTLFKASKLDQAAIIANHLVSTNLYADWSAGEISKTTDKLLSTYPQRPLMMRNICPQVNPELAASLLATGWQLLPSRMIYLCDPQQTSVWKHNHVKQDARLLDHPEVEVLTHEQLQMQDIAALQQLYRQLFIDKHSYLNPDFTAAFFELCLETQFLEMHALRWRGRLVGVLGIYVHHENGWLTTPLIGYDTSLPKELGLYRRLMALLLKTARDKKLKLHYSSGASQFKRARGGIPQLEYTAIQNRHLSTTAVQSTALFARLLRTFAPAILKKADGI
;
A
#
# COMPACT_ATOMS: atom_id res chain seq x y z
N MET A 1 -5.09 3.24 37.65
CA MET A 1 -3.90 3.42 36.79
C MET A 1 -4.37 3.42 35.34
N HIS A 2 -4.72 4.59 34.79
CA HIS A 2 -5.03 4.73 33.37
C HIS A 2 -3.74 5.03 32.62
N THR A 3 -2.98 3.99 32.32
CA THR A 3 -1.99 4.05 31.23
C THR A 3 -2.75 3.80 29.93
N SER A 4 -3.45 4.82 29.42
CA SER A 4 -4.01 4.76 28.07
C SER A 4 -2.85 4.95 27.09
N LEU A 5 -2.24 3.84 26.66
CA LEU A 5 -1.39 3.86 25.47
C LEU A 5 -2.17 4.55 24.34
N PRO A 6 -1.51 5.32 23.46
CA PRO A 6 -2.18 5.90 22.30
C PRO A 6 -2.91 4.79 21.54
N PRO A 7 -4.18 4.98 21.10
CA PRO A 7 -4.99 3.94 20.46
C PRO A 7 -4.25 3.17 19.35
N ARG A 8 -3.40 3.87 18.59
CA ARG A 8 -2.56 3.27 17.54
C ARG A 8 -1.51 2.28 18.06
N VAL A 9 -0.87 2.55 19.19
CA VAL A 9 0.15 1.64 19.75
C VAL A 9 -0.51 0.32 20.17
N VAL A 10 -1.73 0.39 20.72
CA VAL A 10 -2.52 -0.80 21.07
C VAL A 10 -2.92 -1.56 19.81
N ALA A 11 -3.40 -0.84 18.79
CA ALA A 11 -3.78 -1.42 17.50
C ALA A 11 -2.60 -2.14 16.82
N ASP A 12 -1.43 -1.49 16.74
CA ASP A 12 -0.22 -2.05 16.14
C ASP A 12 0.30 -3.26 16.94
N ALA A 13 0.24 -3.20 18.28
CA ALA A 13 0.62 -4.33 19.13
C ALA A 13 -0.32 -5.53 18.95
N LEU A 14 -1.64 -5.32 18.91
CA LEU A 14 -2.62 -6.39 18.68
C LEU A 14 -2.48 -6.96 17.28
N TRP A 15 -2.29 -6.10 16.27
CA TRP A 15 -2.00 -6.51 14.90
C TRP A 15 -0.79 -7.46 14.88
N LEU A 16 0.32 -7.03 15.49
CA LEU A 16 1.59 -7.74 15.49
C LEU A 16 1.53 -9.06 16.26
N LEU A 17 0.98 -9.06 17.48
CA LEU A 17 0.86 -10.26 18.31
C LEU A 17 0.03 -11.34 17.60
N THR A 18 -1.10 -10.96 17.02
CA THR A 18 -1.97 -11.89 16.30
C THR A 18 -1.28 -12.40 15.03
N ALA A 19 -0.66 -11.52 14.25
CA ALA A 19 0.05 -11.90 13.03
C ALA A 19 1.22 -12.85 13.29
N ARG A 20 1.95 -12.66 14.40
CA ARG A 20 3.03 -13.57 14.81
C ARG A 20 2.55 -14.98 15.14
N SER A 21 1.32 -15.11 15.63
CA SER A 21 0.73 -16.41 15.99
C SER A 21 -0.01 -17.10 14.84
N ARG A 22 -0.61 -16.33 13.92
CA ARG A 22 -1.51 -16.84 12.87
C ARG A 22 -1.00 -16.62 11.44
N GLY A 23 0.13 -15.95 11.27
CA GLY A 23 0.67 -15.57 9.96
C GLY A 23 -0.09 -14.43 9.28
N GLY A 24 0.40 -14.00 8.12
CA GLY A 24 -0.19 -12.93 7.32
C GLY A 24 -1.58 -13.27 6.77
N GLN A 25 -1.88 -14.57 6.59
CA GLN A 25 -3.16 -15.03 6.08
C GLN A 25 -4.34 -14.72 7.00
N HIS A 26 -4.07 -14.50 8.29
CA HIS A 26 -5.09 -14.05 9.23
C HIS A 26 -5.68 -12.69 8.84
N TRP A 27 -4.84 -11.79 8.29
CA TRP A 27 -5.24 -10.44 7.91
C TRP A 27 -5.64 -10.33 6.43
N LEU A 28 -5.02 -11.14 5.55
CA LEU A 28 -5.34 -11.16 4.13
C LEU A 28 -5.39 -12.58 3.59
N HIS A 29 -6.46 -12.96 2.90
CA HIS A 29 -6.60 -14.29 2.29
C HIS A 29 -5.44 -14.65 1.36
N ASN A 30 -4.80 -13.66 0.74
CA ASN A 30 -3.74 -13.81 -0.24
C ASN A 30 -2.36 -13.30 0.23
N ALA A 31 -2.07 -13.31 1.53
CA ALA A 31 -0.74 -13.00 2.08
C ALA A 31 -0.14 -14.19 2.84
N THR A 32 0.43 -15.15 2.11
CA THR A 32 1.11 -16.32 2.68
C THR A 32 2.52 -15.93 3.17
N CYS A 33 2.62 -15.48 4.41
CA CYS A 33 3.91 -15.19 5.04
C CYS A 33 3.84 -15.39 6.55
N ASP A 34 4.97 -15.77 7.14
CA ASP A 34 5.13 -15.74 8.59
C ASP A 34 5.47 -14.31 9.02
N ILE A 35 4.99 -13.91 10.19
CA ILE A 35 5.32 -12.60 10.75
C ILE A 35 6.23 -12.77 11.96
N GLN A 36 7.37 -12.10 11.93
CA GLN A 36 8.25 -11.91 13.08
C GLN A 36 8.26 -10.43 13.48
N THR A 37 9.10 -10.08 14.44
CA THR A 37 9.24 -8.70 14.90
C THR A 37 10.71 -8.29 14.97
N VAL A 38 10.96 -7.01 14.74
CA VAL A 38 12.23 -6.35 15.00
C VAL A 38 11.95 -5.05 15.74
N GLU A 39 12.86 -4.63 16.61
CA GLU A 39 12.79 -3.33 17.26
C GLU A 39 13.56 -2.30 16.43
N ILE A 40 12.93 -1.17 16.13
CA ILE A 40 13.55 -0.02 15.46
C ILE A 40 13.21 1.21 16.31
N ALA A 41 14.23 1.96 16.73
CA ALA A 41 14.06 3.15 17.57
C ALA A 41 13.19 2.91 18.83
N GLY A 42 13.32 1.74 19.46
CA GLY A 42 12.52 1.36 20.64
C GLY A 42 11.08 0.92 20.34
N GLN A 43 10.66 0.89 19.08
CA GLN A 43 9.32 0.45 18.67
C GLN A 43 9.37 -0.91 17.97
N SER A 44 8.41 -1.79 18.30
CA SER A 44 8.28 -3.08 17.63
C SER A 44 7.67 -2.92 16.24
N GLN A 45 8.36 -3.42 15.22
CA GLN A 45 7.94 -3.39 13.83
C GLN A 45 7.73 -4.83 13.32
N PRO A 46 6.71 -5.08 12.47
CA PRO A 46 6.51 -6.39 11.88
C PRO A 46 7.56 -6.70 10.81
N VAL A 47 7.96 -7.97 10.72
CA VAL A 47 8.80 -8.47 9.64
C VAL A 47 8.06 -9.60 8.94
N SER A 48 7.62 -9.39 7.69
CA SER A 48 7.02 -10.45 6.88
C SER A 48 8.10 -11.31 6.26
N LEU A 49 8.14 -12.59 6.62
CA LEU A 49 9.05 -13.58 6.04
C LEU A 49 8.33 -14.29 4.90
N LEU A 50 8.81 -14.04 3.68
CA LEU A 50 8.25 -14.67 2.49
C LEU A 50 8.83 -16.08 2.33
N ASP A 51 8.00 -17.03 1.90
CA ASP A 51 8.45 -18.40 1.61
C ASP A 51 8.28 -18.73 0.12
N GLY A 52 8.88 -17.90 -0.73
CA GLY A 52 8.73 -18.00 -2.18
C GLY A 52 7.55 -17.19 -2.68
N SER A 53 6.99 -17.62 -3.81
CA SER A 53 5.92 -16.86 -4.46
C SER A 53 4.88 -17.75 -5.12
N ASN A 54 3.65 -17.73 -4.60
CA ASN A 54 2.46 -18.29 -5.23
C ASN A 54 1.80 -17.29 -6.19
N TRP A 55 1.18 -17.77 -7.26
CA TRP A 55 0.56 -16.97 -8.33
C TRP A 55 -0.54 -16.01 -7.88
N GLN A 56 -1.23 -16.32 -6.79
CA GLN A 56 -2.36 -15.54 -6.28
C GLN A 56 -1.98 -14.58 -5.15
N GLU A 57 -0.71 -14.54 -4.74
CA GLU A 57 -0.30 -13.69 -3.62
C GLU A 57 -0.40 -12.21 -3.93
N SER A 58 -0.87 -11.47 -2.93
CA SER A 58 -0.94 -10.02 -2.97
C SER A 58 0.43 -9.41 -3.21
N TYR A 59 0.47 -8.30 -3.96
CA TYR A 59 1.70 -7.55 -4.18
C TYR A 59 2.31 -7.04 -2.85
N VAL A 60 1.54 -6.89 -1.77
CA VAL A 60 2.05 -6.45 -0.46
C VAL A 60 2.89 -7.51 0.26
N ALA A 61 2.76 -8.77 -0.17
CA ALA A 61 3.47 -9.93 0.36
C ALA A 61 4.21 -10.72 -0.73
N SER A 62 4.33 -10.18 -1.94
CA SER A 62 4.96 -10.88 -3.06
C SER A 62 5.63 -9.88 -4.01
N PRO A 63 6.96 -9.73 -3.91
CA PRO A 63 7.74 -8.85 -4.79
C PRO A 63 7.59 -9.21 -6.27
N ARG A 64 7.42 -10.50 -6.58
CA ARG A 64 7.12 -10.97 -7.93
C ARG A 64 5.72 -10.56 -8.40
N SER A 65 4.72 -10.56 -7.52
CA SER A 65 3.44 -9.96 -7.85
C SER A 65 3.58 -8.46 -8.10
N THR A 66 4.35 -7.74 -7.27
CA THR A 66 4.60 -6.29 -7.43
C THR A 66 5.21 -5.94 -8.79
N TRP A 67 6.31 -6.58 -9.18
CA TRP A 67 7.08 -6.14 -10.35
C TRP A 67 6.78 -6.90 -11.64
N LEU A 68 6.26 -8.13 -11.57
CA LEU A 68 6.03 -8.95 -12.77
C LEU A 68 4.55 -9.19 -13.02
N ARG A 69 3.80 -9.70 -12.04
CA ARG A 69 2.42 -10.16 -12.29
C ARG A 69 1.40 -9.03 -12.35
N TYR A 70 1.46 -8.08 -11.42
CA TYR A 70 0.52 -6.96 -11.36
C TYR A 70 0.62 -6.08 -12.61
N PRO A 71 1.82 -5.65 -13.07
CA PRO A 71 1.93 -4.89 -14.31
C PRO A 71 1.44 -5.68 -15.54
N ARG A 72 1.70 -6.99 -15.59
CA ARG A 72 1.17 -7.86 -16.66
C ARG A 72 -0.36 -7.90 -16.64
N GLN A 73 -0.98 -8.02 -15.47
CA GLN A 73 -2.44 -8.03 -15.33
C GLN A 73 -3.05 -6.68 -15.74
N GLU A 74 -2.42 -5.57 -15.33
CA GLU A 74 -2.83 -4.23 -15.76
C GLU A 74 -2.73 -4.04 -17.27
N MET A 75 -1.68 -4.55 -17.93
CA MET A 75 -1.55 -4.50 -19.40
C MET A 75 -2.62 -5.30 -20.13
N LEU A 76 -3.06 -6.43 -19.54
CA LEU A 76 -4.13 -7.26 -20.10
C LEU A 76 -5.52 -6.67 -19.82
N ARG A 77 -5.64 -5.80 -18.82
CA ARG A 77 -6.91 -5.19 -18.39
C ARG A 77 -7.41 -4.23 -19.47
N GLY A 78 -8.58 -4.51 -20.02
CA GLY A 78 -9.18 -3.72 -21.11
C GLY A 78 -8.60 -4.00 -22.51
N ALA A 79 -7.70 -4.98 -22.66
CA ALA A 79 -7.23 -5.42 -23.96
C ALA A 79 -8.29 -6.31 -24.66
N SER A 80 -8.46 -6.15 -25.98
CA SER A 80 -9.27 -7.08 -26.77
C SER A 80 -8.66 -8.49 -26.78
N PRO A 81 -9.43 -9.57 -27.02
CA PRO A 81 -8.91 -10.95 -26.99
C PRO A 81 -7.65 -11.16 -27.84
N ALA A 82 -7.62 -10.63 -29.07
CA ALA A 82 -6.45 -10.71 -29.95
C ALA A 82 -5.23 -9.96 -29.39
N LYS A 83 -5.43 -8.75 -28.84
CA LYS A 83 -4.35 -7.98 -28.19
C LYS A 83 -3.85 -8.68 -26.93
N ALA A 84 -4.75 -9.25 -26.13
CA ALA A 84 -4.39 -10.00 -24.94
C ALA A 84 -3.55 -11.24 -25.29
N GLN A 85 -3.90 -11.96 -26.37
CA GLN A 85 -3.11 -13.09 -26.84
C GLN A 85 -1.73 -12.66 -27.35
N ALA A 86 -1.66 -11.56 -28.11
CA ALA A 86 -0.39 -10.98 -28.53
C ALA A 86 0.48 -10.55 -27.32
N ILE A 87 -0.10 -9.85 -26.33
CA ILE A 87 0.61 -9.49 -25.09
C ILE A 87 1.11 -10.74 -24.36
N LYS A 88 0.30 -11.80 -24.26
CA LYS A 88 0.72 -13.06 -23.61
C LYS A 88 1.92 -13.68 -24.33
N LEU A 89 1.87 -13.81 -25.66
CA LEU A 89 2.94 -14.37 -26.47
C LEU A 89 4.22 -13.52 -26.43
N LEU A 90 4.08 -12.20 -26.60
CA LEU A 90 5.21 -11.27 -26.64
C LEU A 90 5.81 -10.99 -25.25
N SER A 91 5.04 -11.16 -24.17
CA SER A 91 5.55 -11.01 -22.81
C SER A 91 6.33 -12.23 -22.32
N CYS A 92 6.09 -13.43 -22.85
CA CYS A 92 6.82 -14.64 -22.46
C CYS A 92 8.36 -14.53 -22.57
N PRO A 93 8.96 -14.08 -23.70
CA PRO A 93 10.42 -13.97 -23.82
C PRO A 93 11.04 -12.92 -22.89
N ILE A 94 10.25 -11.97 -22.37
CA ILE A 94 10.72 -10.93 -21.43
C ILE A 94 10.53 -11.41 -19.99
N LEU A 95 9.35 -11.93 -19.67
CA LEU A 95 8.97 -12.34 -18.32
C LEU A 95 9.68 -13.62 -17.87
N GLY A 96 10.03 -14.53 -18.79
CA GLY A 96 10.79 -15.74 -18.48
C GLY A 96 12.16 -15.43 -17.87
N PRO A 97 13.05 -14.71 -18.60
CA PRO A 97 14.34 -14.29 -18.08
C PRO A 97 14.23 -13.44 -16.81
N LEU A 98 13.27 -12.50 -16.75
CA LEU A 98 13.02 -11.72 -15.53
C LEU A 98 12.61 -12.59 -14.35
N SER A 99 11.79 -13.63 -14.57
CA SER A 99 11.39 -14.58 -13.52
C SER A 99 12.58 -15.42 -13.04
N THR A 100 13.47 -15.85 -13.93
CA THR A 100 14.70 -16.56 -13.57
C THR A 100 15.64 -15.66 -12.76
N LEU A 101 15.80 -14.40 -13.19
CA LEU A 101 16.57 -13.39 -12.47
C LEU A 101 16.01 -13.14 -11.08
N PHE A 102 14.68 -13.09 -10.95
CA PHE A 102 13.99 -12.91 -9.68
C PHE A 102 14.18 -14.10 -8.72
N LYS A 103 14.17 -15.32 -9.26
CA LYS A 103 14.49 -16.53 -8.48
C LYS A 103 15.94 -16.51 -8.01
N ALA A 104 16.87 -16.12 -8.89
CA ALA A 104 18.30 -16.05 -8.58
C ALA A 104 18.63 -14.96 -7.55
N SER A 105 17.89 -13.86 -7.52
CA SER A 105 18.04 -12.78 -6.53
C SER A 105 17.53 -13.13 -5.13
N LYS A 106 16.79 -14.24 -4.98
CA LYS A 106 16.07 -14.64 -3.75
C LYS A 106 15.05 -13.60 -3.24
N LEU A 107 14.64 -12.62 -4.05
CA LEU A 107 13.70 -11.58 -3.61
C LEU A 107 12.33 -12.14 -3.20
N ASP A 108 11.94 -13.31 -3.70
CA ASP A 108 10.73 -14.03 -3.24
C ASP A 108 10.84 -14.60 -1.83
N GLN A 109 12.03 -14.57 -1.22
CA GLN A 109 12.28 -15.07 0.14
C GLN A 109 12.66 -13.94 1.08
N ALA A 110 12.35 -12.69 0.71
CA ALA A 110 12.75 -11.52 1.47
C ALA A 110 12.15 -11.50 2.87
N ALA A 111 12.89 -10.89 3.80
CA ALA A 111 12.33 -10.38 5.04
C ALA A 111 11.88 -8.93 4.80
N ILE A 112 10.57 -8.70 4.69
CA ILE A 112 10.01 -7.37 4.48
C ILE A 112 9.79 -6.69 5.84
N ILE A 113 10.59 -5.67 6.13
CA ILE A 113 10.60 -4.92 7.39
C ILE A 113 9.46 -3.90 7.40
N ALA A 114 8.88 -3.72 8.59
CA ALA A 114 7.81 -2.77 8.88
C ALA A 114 6.62 -2.90 7.91
N ASN A 115 6.28 -4.15 7.56
CA ASN A 115 5.22 -4.47 6.62
C ASN A 115 3.94 -4.88 7.34
N HIS A 116 3.01 -3.94 7.49
CA HIS A 116 1.67 -4.17 8.07
C HIS A 116 0.69 -4.77 7.05
N LEU A 117 1.21 -5.29 5.93
CA LEU A 117 0.46 -5.88 4.83
C LEU A 117 -0.62 -4.96 4.21
N VAL A 118 -0.47 -3.65 4.39
CA VAL A 118 -1.29 -2.64 3.70
C VAL A 118 -0.65 -2.19 2.39
N SER A 119 -1.44 -1.56 1.53
CA SER A 119 -0.99 -1.08 0.22
C SER A 119 0.08 0.01 0.31
N THR A 120 0.02 0.83 1.36
CA THR A 120 0.97 1.91 1.65
C THR A 120 1.29 1.89 3.15
N ASN A 121 2.48 1.43 3.51
CA ASN A 121 3.02 1.59 4.86
C ASN A 121 3.56 3.01 5.01
N LEU A 122 3.40 3.58 6.20
CA LEU A 122 3.92 4.89 6.58
C LEU A 122 4.90 4.68 7.72
N TYR A 123 6.04 5.37 7.67
CA TYR A 123 7.15 5.18 8.61
C TYR A 123 7.48 6.47 9.35
N ALA A 124 8.12 6.33 10.52
CA ALA A 124 8.90 7.41 11.10
C ALA A 124 10.14 7.67 10.24
N ASP A 125 10.71 8.87 10.36
CA ASP A 125 11.92 9.26 9.62
C ASP A 125 13.17 8.79 10.38
N TRP A 126 13.39 7.47 10.40
CA TRP A 126 14.51 6.87 11.15
C TRP A 126 15.87 7.31 10.61
N SER A 127 16.78 7.62 11.54
CA SER A 127 18.14 8.07 11.28
C SER A 127 19.05 6.95 10.78
N ALA A 128 20.20 7.33 10.24
CA ALA A 128 21.20 6.38 9.73
C ALA A 128 21.72 5.44 10.83
N GLY A 129 21.86 5.92 12.06
CA GLY A 129 22.28 5.10 13.21
C GLY A 129 21.25 4.04 13.57
N GLU A 130 19.97 4.39 13.59
CA GLU A 130 18.87 3.46 13.88
C GLU A 130 18.72 2.41 12.78
N ILE A 131 18.80 2.82 11.51
CA ILE A 131 18.76 1.90 10.37
C ILE A 131 19.99 0.99 10.35
N SER A 132 21.19 1.50 10.61
CA SER A 132 22.41 0.68 10.65
C SER A 132 22.32 -0.39 11.74
N LYS A 133 22.00 0.01 12.98
CA LYS A 133 21.87 -0.92 14.11
C LYS A 133 20.82 -2.00 13.85
N THR A 134 19.69 -1.61 13.27
CA THR A 134 18.62 -2.54 12.90
C THR A 134 19.08 -3.47 11.78
N THR A 135 19.74 -2.93 10.75
CA THR A 135 20.27 -3.71 9.64
C THR A 135 21.24 -4.78 10.14
N ASP A 136 22.21 -4.43 10.98
CA ASP A 136 23.20 -5.38 11.51
C ASP A 136 22.54 -6.55 12.27
N LYS A 137 21.52 -6.26 13.10
CA LYS A 137 20.72 -7.28 13.78
C LYS A 137 19.95 -8.17 12.80
N LEU A 138 19.37 -7.59 11.76
CA LEU A 138 18.59 -8.34 10.77
C LEU A 138 19.48 -9.22 9.88
N LEU A 139 20.69 -8.77 9.57
CA LEU A 139 21.66 -9.54 8.79
C LEU A 139 22.09 -10.81 9.54
N SER A 140 22.27 -10.75 10.87
CA SER A 140 22.55 -11.93 11.69
C SER A 140 21.32 -12.82 11.91
N THR A 141 20.14 -12.23 12.01
CA THR A 141 18.87 -12.96 12.20
C THR A 141 18.45 -13.71 10.93
N TYR A 142 18.67 -13.11 9.75
CA TYR A 142 18.22 -13.63 8.46
C TYR A 142 19.36 -13.79 7.44
N PRO A 143 20.38 -14.62 7.72
CA PRO A 143 21.62 -14.67 6.93
C PRO A 143 21.45 -15.17 5.48
N GLN A 144 20.27 -15.67 5.13
CA GLN A 144 19.97 -16.23 3.81
C GLN A 144 18.86 -15.46 3.06
N ARG A 145 18.32 -14.39 3.64
CA ARG A 145 17.18 -13.66 3.10
C ARG A 145 17.57 -12.22 2.75
N PRO A 146 17.22 -11.72 1.56
CA PRO A 146 17.35 -10.30 1.31
C PRO A 146 16.42 -9.53 2.26
N LEU A 147 16.87 -8.37 2.74
CA LEU A 147 16.03 -7.47 3.51
C LEU A 147 15.33 -6.51 2.55
N MET A 148 14.07 -6.20 2.84
CA MET A 148 13.24 -5.33 2.00
C MET A 148 12.44 -4.36 2.85
N MET A 149 12.26 -3.14 2.37
CA MET A 149 11.35 -2.17 2.95
C MET A 149 10.56 -1.50 1.84
N ARG A 150 9.23 -1.58 1.90
CA ARG A 150 8.33 -1.07 0.85
C ARG A 150 8.07 0.42 1.06
N ASN A 151 7.41 1.07 0.10
CA ASN A 151 6.83 2.41 0.25
C ASN A 151 7.79 3.53 0.66
N ILE A 152 9.05 3.47 0.22
CA ILE A 152 10.02 4.53 0.44
C ILE A 152 9.78 5.68 -0.54
N CYS A 153 9.51 6.87 -0.03
CA CYS A 153 9.34 8.08 -0.83
C CYS A 153 10.13 9.23 -0.18
N PRO A 154 11.16 9.78 -0.85
CA PRO A 154 11.96 10.88 -0.30
C PRO A 154 11.15 12.14 0.05
N GLN A 155 9.99 12.36 -0.56
CA GLN A 155 9.10 13.48 -0.26
C GLN A 155 8.23 13.25 1.00
N VAL A 156 8.12 12.00 1.45
CA VAL A 156 7.34 11.60 2.62
C VAL A 156 8.27 11.43 3.83
N ASN A 157 9.38 10.71 3.64
CA ASN A 157 10.37 10.38 4.65
C ASN A 157 11.80 10.61 4.08
N PRO A 158 12.26 11.89 4.01
CA PRO A 158 13.55 12.23 3.41
C PRO A 158 14.74 11.65 4.18
N GLU A 159 14.75 11.70 5.52
CA GLU A 159 15.87 11.22 6.33
C GLU A 159 16.00 9.70 6.23
N LEU A 160 14.88 8.96 6.30
CA LEU A 160 14.86 7.51 6.11
C LEU A 160 15.39 7.10 4.74
N ALA A 161 14.96 7.78 3.67
CA ALA A 161 15.43 7.49 2.32
C ALA A 161 16.95 7.72 2.20
N ALA A 162 17.46 8.80 2.78
CA ALA A 162 18.90 9.09 2.82
C ALA A 162 19.65 8.06 3.68
N SER A 163 19.11 7.70 4.84
CA SER A 163 19.67 6.74 5.80
C SER A 163 19.79 5.34 5.23
N LEU A 164 18.77 4.87 4.51
CA LEU A 164 18.81 3.60 3.78
C LEU A 164 19.96 3.59 2.75
N LEU A 165 20.07 4.64 1.93
CA LEU A 165 21.16 4.76 0.94
C LEU A 165 22.54 4.79 1.61
N ALA A 166 22.70 5.58 2.67
CA ALA A 166 23.95 5.72 3.41
C ALA A 166 24.40 4.40 4.07
N THR A 167 23.45 3.56 4.49
CA THR A 167 23.68 2.23 5.08
C THR A 167 23.72 1.11 4.03
N GLY A 168 23.88 1.48 2.75
CA GLY A 168 24.17 0.54 1.67
C GLY A 168 22.95 -0.18 1.09
N TRP A 169 21.74 0.24 1.42
CA TRP A 169 20.53 -0.21 0.73
C TRP A 169 20.46 0.39 -0.67
N GLN A 170 19.73 -0.27 -1.56
CA GLN A 170 19.41 0.24 -2.89
C GLN A 170 17.91 0.49 -3.03
N LEU A 171 17.54 1.61 -3.67
CA LEU A 171 16.15 1.94 -3.97
C LEU A 171 15.78 1.46 -5.38
N LEU A 172 14.76 0.62 -5.46
CA LEU A 172 14.19 0.12 -6.72
C LEU A 172 12.82 0.78 -6.96
N PRO A 173 12.58 1.39 -8.13
CA PRO A 173 11.28 1.94 -8.47
C PRO A 173 10.17 0.88 -8.30
N SER A 174 9.09 1.27 -7.63
CA SER A 174 7.95 0.39 -7.38
C SER A 174 6.72 0.84 -8.15
N ARG A 175 6.31 2.10 -7.96
CA ARG A 175 5.04 2.63 -8.51
C ARG A 175 5.01 4.15 -8.47
N MET A 176 4.10 4.75 -9.24
CA MET A 176 3.78 6.18 -9.12
C MET A 176 2.71 6.39 -8.07
N ILE A 177 2.91 7.39 -7.23
CA ILE A 177 1.98 7.81 -6.18
C ILE A 177 1.66 9.29 -6.35
N TYR A 178 0.67 9.78 -5.62
CA TYR A 178 0.27 11.19 -5.66
C TYR A 178 0.25 11.75 -4.25
N LEU A 179 1.00 12.82 -4.03
CA LEU A 179 1.07 13.51 -2.74
C LEU A 179 0.30 14.82 -2.81
N CYS A 180 -0.41 15.17 -1.75
CA CYS A 180 -1.18 16.40 -1.68
C CYS A 180 -1.02 17.02 -0.30
N ASP A 181 -0.84 18.34 -0.26
CA ASP A 181 -0.86 19.11 0.96
C ASP A 181 -2.20 19.88 1.06
N PRO A 182 -3.20 19.36 1.78
CA PRO A 182 -4.51 19.97 1.87
C PRO A 182 -4.51 21.25 2.71
N GLN A 183 -3.39 21.64 3.35
CA GLN A 183 -3.29 22.93 4.01
C GLN A 183 -3.10 24.07 3.00
N GLN A 184 -2.65 23.75 1.79
CA GLN A 184 -2.48 24.75 0.74
C GLN A 184 -3.83 25.21 0.19
N THR A 185 -4.06 26.52 0.21
CA THR A 185 -5.30 27.12 -0.30
C THR A 185 -5.52 26.86 -1.79
N SER A 186 -4.47 26.63 -2.57
CA SER A 186 -4.51 26.27 -3.99
C SER A 186 -5.30 24.98 -4.23
N VAL A 187 -5.17 23.97 -3.37
CA VAL A 187 -5.89 22.68 -3.48
C VAL A 187 -7.41 22.91 -3.51
N TRP A 188 -7.91 23.77 -2.63
CA TRP A 188 -9.35 24.07 -2.50
C TRP A 188 -9.89 25.00 -3.58
N LYS A 189 -9.02 25.60 -4.40
CA LYS A 189 -9.43 26.40 -5.55
C LYS A 189 -9.78 25.54 -6.76
N HIS A 190 -9.30 24.29 -6.83
CA HIS A 190 -9.62 23.36 -7.92
C HIS A 190 -11.13 23.13 -8.06
N ASN A 191 -11.65 23.23 -9.29
CA ASN A 191 -13.08 23.06 -9.58
C ASN A 191 -13.60 21.67 -9.16
N HIS A 192 -12.81 20.61 -9.42
CA HIS A 192 -13.19 19.26 -9.00
C HIS A 192 -13.28 19.09 -7.49
N VAL A 193 -12.39 19.73 -6.72
CA VAL A 193 -12.45 19.69 -5.24
C VAL A 193 -13.72 20.37 -4.74
N LYS A 194 -14.08 21.54 -5.30
CA LYS A 194 -15.33 22.23 -4.93
C LYS A 194 -16.58 21.43 -5.28
N GLN A 195 -16.61 20.81 -6.46
CA GLN A 195 -17.73 19.97 -6.89
C GLN A 195 -17.86 18.72 -6.02
N ASP A 196 -16.74 18.11 -5.65
CA ASP A 196 -16.73 16.92 -4.80
C ASP A 196 -17.14 17.23 -3.37
N ALA A 197 -16.76 18.41 -2.84
CA ALA A 197 -17.22 18.87 -1.53
C ALA A 197 -18.75 19.06 -1.50
N ARG A 198 -19.32 19.76 -2.50
CA ARG A 198 -20.79 19.89 -2.63
C ARG A 198 -21.49 18.55 -2.74
N LEU A 199 -20.88 17.61 -3.47
CA LEU A 199 -21.41 16.27 -3.58
C LEU A 199 -21.41 15.60 -2.20
N LEU A 200 -20.28 15.60 -1.48
CA LEU A 200 -20.15 15.03 -0.13
C LEU A 200 -21.19 15.59 0.85
N ASP A 201 -21.44 16.90 0.82
CA ASP A 201 -22.38 17.57 1.72
C ASP A 201 -23.86 17.34 1.34
N HIS A 202 -24.15 16.74 0.18
CA HIS A 202 -25.52 16.48 -0.27
C HIS A 202 -26.18 15.34 0.54
N PRO A 203 -27.37 15.56 1.13
CA PRO A 203 -27.97 14.67 2.14
C PRO A 203 -28.47 13.32 1.61
N GLU A 204 -28.57 13.15 0.28
CA GLU A 204 -28.99 11.88 -0.32
C GLU A 204 -28.10 10.70 0.09
N VAL A 205 -26.79 10.92 0.26
CA VAL A 205 -25.86 9.88 0.72
C VAL A 205 -25.27 10.33 2.05
N GLU A 206 -25.61 9.61 3.11
CA GLU A 206 -25.14 9.82 4.46
C GLU A 206 -23.69 9.32 4.61
N VAL A 207 -22.87 10.05 5.35
CA VAL A 207 -21.53 9.63 5.77
C VAL A 207 -21.64 9.09 7.19
N LEU A 208 -21.17 7.86 7.40
CA LEU A 208 -21.09 7.23 8.71
C LEU A 208 -19.67 7.31 9.25
N THR A 209 -19.54 7.75 10.50
CA THR A 209 -18.27 7.73 11.23
C THR A 209 -17.98 6.35 11.77
N HIS A 210 -16.78 6.19 12.33
CA HIS A 210 -16.32 4.96 12.93
C HIS A 210 -17.29 4.40 13.99
N GLU A 211 -17.77 5.26 14.88
CA GLU A 211 -18.62 4.91 16.02
C GLU A 211 -20.01 4.44 15.59
N GLN A 212 -20.42 4.78 14.38
CA GLN A 212 -21.71 4.39 13.81
C GLN A 212 -21.66 3.03 13.09
N LEU A 213 -20.47 2.46 12.89
CA LEU A 213 -20.27 1.15 12.29
C LEU A 213 -20.30 0.06 13.37
N GLN A 214 -20.83 -1.11 13.02
CA GLN A 214 -21.03 -2.23 13.94
C GLN A 214 -20.41 -3.50 13.38
N MET A 215 -20.14 -4.50 14.23
CA MET A 215 -19.54 -5.78 13.78
C MET A 215 -20.38 -6.51 12.73
N GLN A 216 -21.71 -6.37 12.80
CA GLN A 216 -22.63 -6.92 11.79
C GLN A 216 -22.45 -6.31 10.39
N ASP A 217 -21.82 -5.14 10.27
CA ASP A 217 -21.56 -4.47 8.99
C ASP A 217 -20.35 -5.05 8.25
N ILE A 218 -19.48 -5.83 8.93
CA ILE A 218 -18.20 -6.31 8.37
C ILE A 218 -18.37 -6.99 7.02
N ALA A 219 -19.36 -7.88 6.88
CA ALA A 219 -19.60 -8.59 5.62
C ALA A 219 -19.92 -7.63 4.46
N ALA A 220 -20.73 -6.60 4.71
CA ALA A 220 -21.08 -5.59 3.71
C ALA A 220 -19.88 -4.70 3.37
N LEU A 221 -19.12 -4.24 4.38
CA LEU A 221 -17.92 -3.43 4.19
C LEU A 221 -16.85 -4.18 3.38
N GLN A 222 -16.63 -5.46 3.70
CA GLN A 222 -15.71 -6.33 2.98
C GLN A 222 -16.16 -6.53 1.52
N GLN A 223 -17.44 -6.74 1.27
CA GLN A 223 -17.98 -6.87 -0.08
C GLN A 223 -17.76 -5.59 -0.90
N LEU A 224 -18.03 -4.41 -0.33
CA LEU A 224 -17.80 -3.12 -1.00
C LEU A 224 -16.33 -2.90 -1.37
N TYR A 225 -15.41 -3.29 -0.50
CA TYR A 225 -13.98 -3.28 -0.80
C TYR A 225 -13.63 -4.23 -1.96
N ARG A 226 -14.08 -5.48 -1.88
CA ARG A 226 -13.76 -6.52 -2.86
C ARG A 226 -14.29 -6.19 -4.26
N GLN A 227 -15.51 -5.67 -4.37
CA GLN A 227 -16.08 -5.25 -5.66
C GLN A 227 -15.16 -4.27 -6.41
N LEU A 228 -14.56 -3.32 -5.67
CA LEU A 228 -13.64 -2.35 -6.27
C LEU A 228 -12.25 -2.96 -6.50
N PHE A 229 -11.59 -3.46 -5.46
CA PHE A 229 -10.17 -3.80 -5.56
C PHE A 229 -9.89 -5.21 -6.09
N ILE A 230 -10.73 -6.18 -5.78
CA ILE A 230 -10.49 -7.57 -6.18
C ILE A 230 -11.13 -7.80 -7.54
N ASP A 231 -12.44 -7.59 -7.65
CA ASP A 231 -13.22 -7.99 -8.82
C ASP A 231 -12.96 -7.07 -10.02
N LYS A 232 -12.95 -5.75 -9.79
CA LYS A 232 -12.75 -4.75 -10.85
C LYS A 232 -11.27 -4.48 -11.17
N HIS A 233 -10.38 -4.56 -10.18
CA HIS A 233 -8.95 -4.26 -10.39
C HIS A 233 -8.10 -5.53 -10.54
N SER A 234 -7.86 -6.27 -9.47
CA SER A 234 -6.99 -7.44 -9.50
C SER A 234 -7.07 -8.27 -8.20
N TYR A 235 -7.12 -9.59 -8.32
CA TYR A 235 -6.95 -10.54 -7.21
C TYR A 235 -5.56 -10.47 -6.53
N LEU A 236 -4.60 -9.75 -7.12
CA LEU A 236 -3.29 -9.48 -6.53
C LEU A 236 -3.31 -8.25 -5.61
N ASN A 237 -4.43 -7.54 -5.50
CA ASN A 237 -4.62 -6.55 -4.44
C ASN A 237 -4.78 -7.23 -3.07
N PRO A 238 -4.46 -6.55 -1.97
CA PRO A 238 -4.74 -7.02 -0.61
C PRO A 238 -6.16 -7.54 -0.45
N ASP A 239 -6.35 -8.83 -0.17
CA ASP A 239 -7.70 -9.39 0.03
C ASP A 239 -8.00 -9.52 1.53
N PHE A 240 -8.42 -8.41 2.14
CA PHE A 240 -8.64 -8.32 3.59
C PHE A 240 -9.70 -9.32 4.09
N THR A 241 -9.38 -10.00 5.19
CA THR A 241 -10.27 -10.94 5.88
C THR A 241 -11.28 -10.21 6.76
N ALA A 242 -12.35 -10.89 7.20
CA ALA A 242 -13.27 -10.35 8.20
C ALA A 242 -12.55 -9.94 9.49
N ALA A 243 -11.53 -10.70 9.92
CA ALA A 243 -10.72 -10.40 11.09
C ALA A 243 -9.98 -9.05 10.96
N PHE A 244 -9.53 -8.68 9.75
CA PHE A 244 -8.91 -7.37 9.54
C PHE A 244 -9.91 -6.22 9.72
N PHE A 245 -11.16 -6.38 9.27
CA PHE A 245 -12.22 -5.39 9.51
C PHE A 245 -12.59 -5.32 11.00
N GLU A 246 -12.67 -6.46 11.68
CA GLU A 246 -12.89 -6.54 13.13
C GLU A 246 -11.81 -5.76 13.89
N LEU A 247 -10.52 -6.03 13.62
CA LEU A 247 -9.41 -5.25 14.18
C LEU A 247 -9.60 -3.75 13.94
N CYS A 248 -9.96 -3.34 12.72
CA CYS A 248 -10.16 -1.93 12.41
C CYS A 248 -11.30 -1.33 13.24
N LEU A 249 -12.44 -2.02 13.39
CA LEU A 249 -13.59 -1.55 14.18
C LEU A 249 -13.34 -1.57 15.69
N GLU A 250 -12.51 -2.48 16.21
CA GLU A 250 -12.21 -2.55 17.63
C GLU A 250 -11.13 -1.56 18.07
N THR A 251 -10.11 -1.36 17.24
CA THR A 251 -8.88 -0.66 17.67
C THR A 251 -8.58 0.60 16.87
N GLN A 252 -9.40 0.93 15.86
CA GLN A 252 -9.11 1.99 14.91
C GLN A 252 -7.74 1.83 14.22
N PHE A 253 -7.32 0.59 13.96
CA PHE A 253 -6.11 0.32 13.17
C PHE A 253 -6.16 1.08 11.83
N LEU A 254 -7.32 1.06 11.20
CA LEU A 254 -7.75 2.06 10.24
C LEU A 254 -8.95 2.83 10.82
N GLU A 255 -8.96 4.15 10.68
CA GLU A 255 -10.16 4.94 10.97
C GLU A 255 -11.19 4.68 9.87
N MET A 256 -12.21 3.89 10.21
CA MET A 256 -13.25 3.44 9.28
C MET A 256 -14.37 4.47 9.13
N HIS A 257 -14.81 4.68 7.89
CA HIS A 257 -15.97 5.46 7.49
C HIS A 257 -16.76 4.68 6.44
N ALA A 258 -18.06 4.96 6.33
CA ALA A 258 -18.89 4.39 5.27
C ALA A 258 -19.83 5.41 4.65
N LEU A 259 -20.39 5.05 3.49
CA LEU A 259 -21.48 5.78 2.86
C LEU A 259 -22.76 4.95 2.96
N ARG A 260 -23.87 5.58 3.35
CA ARG A 260 -25.20 4.96 3.37
C ARG A 260 -26.12 5.68 2.39
N TRP A 261 -26.81 4.90 1.57
CA TRP A 261 -27.81 5.42 0.63
C TRP A 261 -29.03 4.51 0.67
N ARG A 262 -30.23 5.08 0.89
CA ARG A 262 -31.49 4.32 1.02
C ARG A 262 -31.40 3.15 2.01
N GLY A 263 -30.82 3.40 3.19
CA GLY A 263 -30.72 2.43 4.28
C GLY A 263 -29.65 1.35 4.12
N ARG A 264 -28.92 1.29 3.00
CA ARG A 264 -27.84 0.31 2.78
C ARG A 264 -26.46 0.96 2.73
N LEU A 265 -25.44 0.22 3.15
CA LEU A 265 -24.05 0.62 2.95
C LEU A 265 -23.69 0.51 1.46
N VAL A 266 -23.12 1.57 0.90
CA VAL A 266 -22.75 1.67 -0.52
C VAL A 266 -21.31 2.09 -0.74
N GLY A 267 -20.57 2.44 0.33
CA GLY A 267 -19.17 2.80 0.26
C GLY A 267 -18.46 2.56 1.59
N VAL A 268 -17.16 2.31 1.53
CA VAL A 268 -16.29 2.12 2.69
C VAL A 268 -14.96 2.85 2.45
N LEU A 269 -14.41 3.44 3.50
CA LEU A 269 -13.11 4.09 3.53
C LEU A 269 -12.42 3.74 4.86
N GLY A 270 -11.21 3.22 4.79
CA GLY A 270 -10.31 3.05 5.94
C GLY A 270 -9.12 3.98 5.77
N ILE A 271 -8.90 4.84 6.76
CA ILE A 271 -7.84 5.85 6.77
C ILE A 271 -6.72 5.38 7.69
N TYR A 272 -5.50 5.30 7.17
CA TYR A 272 -4.30 5.00 7.95
C TYR A 272 -3.55 6.28 8.24
N VAL A 273 -3.33 6.59 9.52
CA VAL A 273 -2.77 7.86 9.99
C VAL A 273 -1.42 7.62 10.68
N HIS A 274 -0.41 8.41 10.32
CA HIS A 274 0.89 8.39 10.98
C HIS A 274 1.26 9.80 11.47
N HIS A 275 0.81 10.15 12.68
CA HIS A 275 0.95 11.52 13.21
C HIS A 275 2.40 12.02 13.24
N GLU A 276 3.35 11.19 13.65
CA GLU A 276 4.76 11.57 13.78
C GLU A 276 5.41 11.95 12.45
N ASN A 277 4.94 11.39 11.33
CA ASN A 277 5.50 11.72 10.01
C ASN A 277 4.65 12.78 9.28
N GLY A 278 3.49 13.15 9.83
CA GLY A 278 2.61 14.17 9.26
C GLY A 278 1.78 13.72 8.06
N TRP A 279 1.63 12.41 7.81
CA TRP A 279 0.89 11.87 6.66
C TRP A 279 -0.27 10.96 7.06
N LEU A 280 -1.27 10.92 6.18
CA LEU A 280 -2.27 9.86 6.15
C LEU A 280 -2.44 9.29 4.73
N THR A 281 -2.99 8.08 4.64
CA THR A 281 -3.29 7.39 3.38
C THR A 281 -4.56 6.54 3.52
N THR A 282 -5.04 5.94 2.41
CA THR A 282 -6.20 5.04 2.41
C THR A 282 -5.83 3.67 1.84
N PRO A 283 -5.49 2.69 2.68
CA PRO A 283 -5.24 1.34 2.19
C PRO A 283 -6.54 0.57 1.86
N LEU A 284 -7.67 1.02 2.40
CA LEU A 284 -8.98 0.41 2.24
C LEU A 284 -9.96 1.45 1.68
N ILE A 285 -10.45 1.23 0.46
CA ILE A 285 -11.52 2.03 -0.13
C ILE A 285 -12.39 1.11 -0.99
N GLY A 286 -13.70 1.28 -0.97
CA GLY A 286 -14.62 0.41 -1.69
C GLY A 286 -15.97 1.06 -1.89
N TYR A 287 -16.70 0.67 -2.93
CA TYR A 287 -18.07 1.11 -3.15
C TYR A 287 -18.81 0.13 -4.06
N ASP A 288 -20.15 0.19 -4.00
CA ASP A 288 -21.00 -0.63 -4.86
C ASP A 288 -20.86 -0.17 -6.31
N THR A 289 -20.18 -0.98 -7.11
CA THR A 289 -19.85 -0.64 -8.50
C THR A 289 -21.01 -0.81 -9.47
N SER A 290 -22.13 -1.41 -9.01
CA SER A 290 -23.35 -1.59 -9.79
C SER A 290 -24.26 -0.35 -9.78
N LEU A 291 -24.04 0.57 -8.85
CA LEU A 291 -24.88 1.76 -8.69
C LEU A 291 -24.56 2.86 -9.74
N PRO A 292 -25.52 3.77 -10.00
CA PRO A 292 -25.35 4.86 -10.96
C PRO A 292 -24.14 5.75 -10.63
N LYS A 293 -23.39 6.16 -11.66
CA LYS A 293 -22.18 6.99 -11.50
C LYS A 293 -22.50 8.39 -10.95
N GLU A 294 -23.74 8.82 -11.13
CA GLU A 294 -24.30 10.11 -10.72
C GLU A 294 -24.30 10.26 -9.19
N LEU A 295 -24.41 9.15 -8.44
CA LEU A 295 -24.23 9.15 -6.97
C LEU A 295 -22.82 9.60 -6.56
N GLY A 296 -21.84 9.40 -7.46
CA GLY A 296 -20.46 9.82 -7.30
C GLY A 296 -19.78 9.27 -6.05
N LEU A 297 -20.04 8.01 -5.70
CA LEU A 297 -19.55 7.35 -4.48
C LEU A 297 -18.04 7.48 -4.30
N TYR A 298 -17.24 7.15 -5.33
CA TYR A 298 -15.79 7.33 -5.28
C TYR A 298 -15.37 8.80 -5.06
N ARG A 299 -16.09 9.76 -5.66
CA ARG A 299 -15.82 11.19 -5.46
C ARG A 299 -16.10 11.61 -4.02
N ARG A 300 -17.20 11.14 -3.43
CA ARG A 300 -17.53 11.37 -2.01
C ARG A 300 -16.47 10.81 -1.08
N LEU A 301 -16.06 9.55 -1.26
CA LEU A 301 -15.02 8.91 -0.43
C LEU A 301 -13.67 9.66 -0.52
N MET A 302 -13.27 10.07 -1.73
CA MET A 302 -12.03 10.83 -1.91
C MET A 302 -12.12 12.27 -1.37
N ALA A 303 -13.30 12.91 -1.44
CA ALA A 303 -13.56 14.20 -0.82
C ALA A 303 -13.48 14.12 0.71
N LEU A 304 -14.07 13.07 1.29
CA LEU A 304 -14.01 12.79 2.71
C LEU A 304 -12.55 12.61 3.14
N LEU A 305 -11.77 11.79 2.43
CA LEU A 305 -10.35 11.60 2.71
C LEU A 305 -9.55 12.92 2.68
N LEU A 306 -9.77 13.76 1.66
CA LEU A 306 -9.09 15.05 1.53
C LEU A 306 -9.49 16.03 2.65
N LYS A 307 -10.77 16.07 3.02
CA LYS A 307 -11.30 16.86 4.14
C LYS A 307 -10.73 16.38 5.46
N THR A 308 -10.71 15.07 5.72
CA THR A 308 -10.12 14.48 6.93
C THR A 308 -8.63 14.82 7.07
N ALA A 309 -7.86 14.78 5.97
CA ALA A 309 -6.46 15.20 5.98
C ALA A 309 -6.30 16.68 6.34
N ARG A 310 -7.17 17.55 5.82
CA ARG A 310 -7.19 18.97 6.20
C ARG A 310 -7.48 19.16 7.67
N ASP A 311 -8.55 18.54 8.16
CA ASP A 311 -9.07 18.74 9.50
C ASP A 311 -8.06 18.23 10.56
N LYS A 312 -7.39 17.11 10.28
CA LYS A 312 -6.31 16.57 11.12
C LYS A 312 -4.98 17.31 10.97
N LYS A 313 -4.88 18.33 10.10
CA LYS A 313 -3.64 19.06 9.78
C LYS A 313 -2.51 18.16 9.27
N LEU A 314 -2.86 17.15 8.47
CA LEU A 314 -1.91 16.19 7.89
C LEU A 314 -1.84 16.33 6.37
N LYS A 315 -0.74 15.86 5.79
CA LYS A 315 -0.59 15.70 4.34
C LYS A 315 -1.24 14.38 3.89
N LEU A 316 -1.63 14.33 2.62
CA LEU A 316 -2.35 13.21 2.04
C LEU A 316 -1.48 12.47 1.02
N HIS A 317 -1.22 11.20 1.32
CA HIS A 317 -0.63 10.24 0.39
C HIS A 317 -1.75 9.48 -0.33
N TYR A 318 -2.12 9.91 -1.53
CA TYR A 318 -3.22 9.30 -2.30
C TYR A 318 -2.89 7.89 -2.84
N SER A 319 -1.66 7.38 -2.67
CA SER A 319 -1.23 6.10 -3.26
C SER A 319 -1.35 6.08 -4.80
N SER A 320 -1.25 4.91 -5.42
CA SER A 320 -1.24 4.71 -6.87
C SER A 320 -2.62 4.66 -7.53
N GLY A 321 -2.65 4.73 -8.86
CA GLY A 321 -3.89 4.62 -9.66
C GLY A 321 -4.73 5.90 -9.68
N ALA A 322 -5.73 5.95 -10.57
CA ALA A 322 -6.60 7.11 -10.77
C ALA A 322 -5.84 8.45 -10.95
N SER A 323 -4.77 8.41 -11.74
CA SER A 323 -3.79 9.49 -11.92
C SER A 323 -4.43 10.85 -12.27
N GLN A 324 -5.20 10.90 -13.37
CA GLN A 324 -5.90 12.11 -13.80
C GLN A 324 -6.84 12.66 -12.73
N PHE A 325 -7.58 11.77 -12.05
CA PHE A 325 -8.49 12.13 -10.97
C PHE A 325 -7.77 12.80 -9.81
N LYS A 326 -6.62 12.25 -9.39
CA LYS A 326 -5.83 12.77 -8.26
C LYS A 326 -5.15 14.10 -8.61
N ARG A 327 -4.58 14.23 -9.82
CA ARG A 327 -3.99 15.50 -10.28
C ARG A 327 -5.01 16.63 -10.35
N ALA A 328 -6.22 16.33 -10.80
CA ALA A 328 -7.34 17.27 -10.79
C ALA A 328 -7.74 17.77 -9.38
N ARG A 329 -7.21 17.14 -8.32
CA ARG A 329 -7.49 17.41 -6.89
C ARG A 329 -6.21 17.74 -6.10
N GLY A 330 -5.23 18.34 -6.78
CA GLY A 330 -3.98 18.79 -6.14
C GLY A 330 -2.95 17.69 -5.87
N GLY A 331 -3.15 16.48 -6.40
CA GLY A 331 -2.18 15.39 -6.30
C GLY A 331 -0.97 15.62 -7.19
N ILE A 332 0.22 15.66 -6.60
CA ILE A 332 1.51 15.82 -7.27
C ILE A 332 2.14 14.43 -7.45
N PRO A 333 2.47 14.02 -8.69
CA PRO A 333 3.04 12.71 -8.95
C PRO A 333 4.44 12.58 -8.35
N GLN A 334 4.70 11.47 -7.66
CA GLN A 334 6.01 11.10 -7.14
C GLN A 334 6.30 9.63 -7.44
N LEU A 335 7.59 9.31 -7.61
CA LEU A 335 8.02 7.92 -7.72
C LEU A 335 8.23 7.36 -6.31
N GLU A 336 7.61 6.21 -6.04
CA GLU A 336 7.78 5.46 -4.80
C GLU A 336 8.69 4.25 -5.05
N TYR A 337 9.49 3.90 -4.05
CA TYR A 337 10.54 2.90 -4.14
C TYR A 337 10.33 1.77 -3.13
N THR A 338 10.94 0.63 -3.42
CA THR A 338 11.22 -0.42 -2.44
C THR A 338 12.73 -0.44 -2.19
N ALA A 339 13.14 -0.32 -0.94
CA ALA A 339 14.53 -0.46 -0.53
C ALA A 339 14.90 -1.93 -0.36
N ILE A 340 16.08 -2.33 -0.84
CA ILE A 340 16.61 -3.69 -0.72
C ILE A 340 18.03 -3.66 -0.15
N GLN A 341 18.31 -4.55 0.79
CA GLN A 341 19.66 -4.87 1.26
C GLN A 341 19.91 -6.37 1.11
N ASN A 342 20.92 -6.74 0.33
CA ASN A 342 21.23 -8.13 0.02
C ASN A 342 22.73 -8.42 -0.11
N ARG A 343 23.60 -7.49 0.31
CA ARG A 343 25.07 -7.63 0.17
C ARG A 343 25.66 -8.84 0.90
N HIS A 344 24.96 -9.35 1.92
CA HIS A 344 25.36 -10.51 2.71
C HIS A 344 25.04 -11.86 2.03
N LEU A 345 24.30 -11.85 0.91
CA LEU A 345 23.94 -13.06 0.18
C LEU A 345 25.05 -13.51 -0.78
N SER A 346 24.84 -14.67 -1.41
CA SER A 346 25.74 -15.17 -2.44
C SER A 346 25.92 -14.18 -3.59
N THR A 347 27.08 -14.23 -4.25
CA THR A 347 27.41 -13.37 -5.40
C THR A 347 26.34 -13.43 -6.48
N THR A 348 25.77 -14.62 -6.75
CA THR A 348 24.66 -14.79 -7.69
C THR A 348 23.44 -13.96 -7.31
N ALA A 349 23.03 -13.98 -6.04
CA ALA A 349 21.89 -13.20 -5.57
C ALA A 349 22.16 -11.69 -5.63
N VAL A 350 23.37 -11.27 -5.23
CA VAL A 350 23.82 -9.87 -5.30
C VAL A 350 23.78 -9.36 -6.74
N GLN A 351 24.42 -10.07 -7.67
CA GLN A 351 24.49 -9.68 -9.08
C GLN A 351 23.11 -9.73 -9.76
N SER A 352 22.29 -10.73 -9.43
CA SER A 352 20.94 -10.85 -9.98
C SER A 352 20.05 -9.67 -9.56
N THR A 353 20.09 -9.29 -8.27
CA THR A 353 19.40 -8.08 -7.80
C THR A 353 19.95 -6.82 -8.46
N ALA A 354 21.28 -6.70 -8.60
CA ALA A 354 21.88 -5.52 -9.22
C ALA A 354 21.46 -5.35 -10.70
N LEU A 355 21.42 -6.45 -11.46
CA LEU A 355 20.93 -6.45 -12.83
C LEU A 355 19.45 -6.08 -12.89
N PHE A 356 18.62 -6.69 -12.04
CA PHE A 356 17.19 -6.39 -11.96
C PHE A 356 16.94 -4.91 -11.60
N ALA A 357 17.67 -4.40 -10.61
CA ALA A 357 17.59 -3.01 -10.18
C ALA A 357 18.02 -2.03 -11.29
N ARG A 358 19.06 -2.39 -12.06
CA ARG A 358 19.48 -1.60 -13.23
C ARG A 358 18.36 -1.54 -14.27
N LEU A 359 17.76 -2.68 -14.62
CA LEU A 359 16.64 -2.72 -15.57
C LEU A 359 15.46 -1.85 -15.10
N LEU A 360 15.06 -1.98 -13.83
CA LEU A 360 13.96 -1.17 -13.29
C LEU A 360 14.31 0.32 -13.26
N ARG A 361 15.50 0.71 -12.83
CA ARG A 361 15.90 2.13 -12.83
C ARG A 361 15.91 2.74 -14.23
N THR A 362 16.29 1.97 -15.25
CA THR A 362 16.32 2.43 -16.64
C THR A 362 14.92 2.53 -17.24
N PHE A 363 14.07 1.51 -17.09
CA PHE A 363 12.82 1.42 -17.85
C PHE A 363 11.58 1.80 -17.05
N ALA A 364 11.52 1.49 -15.75
CA ALA A 364 10.30 1.66 -14.97
C ALA A 364 9.86 3.13 -14.86
N PRO A 365 10.73 4.14 -14.61
CA PRO A 365 10.30 5.53 -14.52
C PRO A 365 9.59 6.02 -15.80
N ALA A 366 10.12 5.69 -16.98
CA ALA A 366 9.53 6.10 -18.25
C ALA A 366 8.19 5.40 -18.50
N ILE A 367 8.12 4.09 -18.23
CA ILE A 367 6.88 3.29 -18.39
C ILE A 367 5.80 3.81 -17.44
N LEU A 368 6.14 4.04 -16.17
CA LEU A 368 5.20 4.48 -15.15
C LEU A 368 4.68 5.90 -15.40
N LYS A 369 5.56 6.83 -15.82
CA LYS A 369 5.14 8.19 -16.21
C LYS A 369 4.20 8.17 -17.41
N LYS A 370 4.55 7.40 -18.44
CA LYS A 370 3.69 7.22 -19.63
C LYS A 370 2.32 6.62 -19.28
N ALA A 371 2.29 5.61 -18.41
CA ALA A 371 1.03 5.00 -17.95
C ALA A 371 0.13 6.01 -17.21
N ASP A 372 0.74 6.98 -16.52
CA ASP A 372 0.03 8.03 -15.79
C ASP A 372 -0.25 9.29 -16.63
N GLY A 373 0.16 9.30 -17.91
CA GLY A 373 -0.01 10.44 -18.82
C GLY A 373 0.81 11.66 -18.39
N ILE A 374 2.05 11.43 -17.94
CA ILE A 374 3.04 12.43 -17.52
C ILE A 374 4.30 12.27 -18.37
#